data_AF-A0A1Q9AX57-F1
#
_entry.id   AF-A0A1Q9AX57-F1
#
_cell.length_a   1.000
_cell.length_b   1.000
_cell.length_c   1.000
_cell.angle_alpha   90.00
_cell.angle_beta   90.00
_cell.angle_gamma   90.00
#
_symmetry.space_group_name_H-M   'P 1'
#
loop_
_entity.id
_entity.type
_entity.pdbx_description
1 polymer ?
#
loop_
_entity_poly.entity_id
_entity_poly.type
_entity_poly.pdbx_seq_one_letter_code
_entity_poly.pdbx_strand_id
1 'polypeptide(L)'
;MFAFDEANKRSKETMEAVMRSYASMAKGFQAIAMEAADYSKRSFEEGVAHIERLQGVRSLETVVELQTHYVKSAYEGYIAEASKLGEMYADLARDTYRPYEAPVAKAAANMKAAAAQATTVAAA
;
A
#
# COMPACT_ATOMS: atom_id res chain seq x y z
N MET A 1 -12.32 33.30 -26.21
CA MET A 1 -11.30 33.63 -25.18
C MET A 1 -11.44 32.73 -23.95
N PHE A 2 -12.62 32.65 -23.31
CA PHE A 2 -12.88 31.77 -22.15
C PHE A 2 -12.52 30.28 -22.35
N ALA A 3 -12.88 29.66 -23.47
CA ALA A 3 -12.62 28.24 -23.69
C ALA A 3 -11.12 27.87 -23.73
N PHE A 4 -10.25 28.81 -24.13
CA PHE A 4 -8.81 28.58 -24.22
C PHE A 4 -8.15 28.68 -22.83
N ASP A 5 -8.58 29.63 -21.99
CA ASP A 5 -8.14 29.73 -20.60
C ASP A 5 -8.63 28.54 -19.76
N GLU A 6 -9.89 28.09 -19.97
CA GLU A 6 -10.44 26.91 -19.31
C GLU A 6 -9.69 25.63 -19.71
N ALA A 7 -9.32 25.50 -21.00
CA ALA A 7 -8.54 24.37 -21.51
C ALA A 7 -7.11 24.38 -20.96
N ASN A 8 -6.48 25.55 -20.90
CA ASN A 8 -5.13 25.73 -20.36
C ASN A 8 -5.09 25.44 -18.84
N LYS A 9 -6.12 25.87 -18.10
CA LYS A 9 -6.27 25.57 -16.67
C LYS A 9 -6.46 24.07 -16.42
N ARG A 10 -7.33 23.40 -17.19
CA ARG A 10 -7.51 21.94 -17.12
C ARG A 10 -6.23 21.17 -17.46
N SER A 11 -5.46 21.65 -18.43
CA SER A 11 -4.15 21.07 -18.79
C SER A 11 -3.17 21.13 -17.61
N LYS A 12 -3.06 22.30 -16.95
CA LYS A 12 -2.22 22.47 -15.74
C LYS A 12 -2.67 21.57 -14.59
N GLU A 13 -3.95 21.56 -14.27
CA GLU A 13 -4.51 20.71 -13.21
C GLU A 13 -4.26 19.22 -13.47
N THR A 14 -4.37 18.80 -14.74
CA THR A 14 -4.09 17.42 -15.16
C THR A 14 -2.61 17.09 -15.00
N MET A 15 -1.71 17.98 -15.45
CA MET A 15 -0.26 17.78 -15.30
C MET A 15 0.15 17.69 -13.83
N GLU A 16 -0.38 18.56 -12.98
CA GLU A 16 -0.13 18.48 -11.55
C GLU A 16 -0.67 17.18 -10.92
N ALA A 17 -1.86 16.73 -11.33
CA ALA A 17 -2.43 15.47 -10.86
C ALA A 17 -1.55 14.27 -11.24
N VAL A 18 -1.04 14.24 -12.48
CA VAL A 18 -0.10 13.22 -12.96
C VAL A 18 1.20 13.25 -12.16
N MET A 19 1.79 14.44 -11.96
CA MET A 19 3.03 14.59 -11.18
C MET A 19 2.85 14.15 -9.73
N ARG A 20 1.71 14.48 -9.10
CA ARG A 20 1.37 14.01 -7.75
C ARG A 20 1.22 12.49 -7.70
N SER A 21 0.52 11.89 -8.68
CA SER A 21 0.35 10.44 -8.77
C SER A 21 1.69 9.72 -8.93
N TYR A 22 2.57 10.24 -9.80
CA TYR A 22 3.92 9.69 -9.99
C TYR A 22 4.75 9.77 -8.71
N ALA A 23 4.73 10.92 -8.03
CA ALA A 23 5.44 11.09 -6.77
C ALA A 23 4.92 10.16 -5.66
N SER A 24 3.60 9.95 -5.57
CA SER A 24 3.00 8.99 -4.62
C SER A 24 3.44 7.57 -4.93
N MET A 25 3.40 7.18 -6.20
CA MET A 25 3.79 5.85 -6.65
C MET A 25 5.27 5.58 -6.36
N ALA A 26 6.16 6.52 -6.69
CA ALA A 26 7.59 6.42 -6.41
C ALA A 26 7.86 6.26 -4.91
N LYS A 27 7.19 7.04 -4.06
CA LYS A 27 7.31 6.92 -2.59
C LYS A 27 6.81 5.57 -2.08
N GLY A 28 5.71 5.05 -2.60
CA GLY A 28 5.19 3.74 -2.22
C GLY A 28 6.18 2.62 -2.55
N PHE A 29 6.78 2.64 -3.74
CA PHE A 29 7.83 1.68 -4.10
C PHE A 29 9.09 1.83 -3.25
N GLN A 30 9.51 3.06 -2.94
CA GLN A 30 10.63 3.30 -2.03
C GLN A 30 10.34 2.72 -0.64
N ALA A 31 9.13 2.90 -0.12
CA ALA A 31 8.74 2.34 1.17
C ALA A 31 8.78 0.80 1.15
N ILE A 32 8.25 0.16 0.10
CA ILE A 32 8.30 -1.31 -0.07
C ILE A 32 9.74 -1.81 -0.09
N ALA A 33 10.62 -1.12 -0.84
CA ALA A 33 12.03 -1.49 -0.93
C ALA A 33 12.76 -1.34 0.42
N MET A 34 12.46 -0.28 1.18
CA MET A 34 13.00 -0.08 2.52
C MET A 34 12.54 -1.17 3.47
N GLU A 35 11.26 -1.51 3.47
CA GLU A 35 10.71 -2.55 4.34
C GLU A 35 11.35 -3.92 4.06
N ALA A 36 11.45 -4.30 2.78
CA ALA A 36 12.10 -5.55 2.38
C ALA A 36 13.59 -5.60 2.80
N ALA A 37 14.30 -4.47 2.74
CA ALA A 37 15.68 -4.37 3.21
C ALA A 37 15.78 -4.51 4.73
N ASP A 38 14.88 -3.86 5.47
CA ASP A 38 14.82 -3.92 6.94
C ASP A 38 14.49 -5.34 7.43
N TYR A 39 13.54 -6.02 6.80
CA TYR A 39 13.23 -7.42 7.10
C TYR A 39 14.42 -8.35 6.80
N SER A 40 15.10 -8.15 5.67
CA SER A 40 16.28 -8.93 5.30
C SER A 40 17.40 -8.77 6.34
N LYS A 41 17.63 -7.53 6.81
CA LYS A 41 18.61 -7.23 7.84
C LYS A 41 18.25 -7.92 9.17
N ARG A 42 17.01 -7.78 9.62
CA ARG A 42 16.51 -8.45 10.84
C ARG A 42 16.65 -9.97 10.76
N SER A 43 16.24 -10.57 9.64
CA SER A 43 16.34 -12.01 9.42
C SER A 43 17.79 -12.51 9.51
N PHE A 44 18.73 -11.73 8.98
CA PHE A 44 20.16 -12.02 9.08
C PHE A 44 20.66 -11.93 10.53
N GLU A 45 20.32 -10.86 11.24
CA GLU A 45 20.68 -10.67 12.65
C GLU A 45 20.12 -11.80 13.54
N GLU A 46 18.87 -12.21 13.32
CA GLU A 46 18.25 -13.34 14.03
C GLU A 46 18.96 -14.67 13.74
N GLY A 47 19.35 -14.91 12.49
CA GLY A 47 20.11 -16.10 12.09
C GLY A 47 21.50 -16.16 12.74
N VAL A 48 22.22 -15.04 12.75
CA VAL A 48 23.51 -14.95 13.46
C VAL A 48 23.33 -15.22 14.94
N ALA A 49 22.35 -14.58 15.58
CA ALA A 49 22.07 -14.79 16.99
C ALA A 49 21.66 -16.24 17.31
N HIS A 50 21.00 -16.94 16.38
CA HIS A 50 20.70 -18.38 16.51
C HIS A 50 21.97 -19.23 16.50
N ILE A 51 22.89 -18.97 15.56
CA ILE A 51 24.17 -19.68 15.45
C ILE A 51 25.01 -19.46 16.72
N GLU A 52 25.10 -18.23 17.21
CA GLU A 52 25.83 -17.91 18.46
C GLU A 52 25.28 -18.69 19.66
N ARG A 53 23.95 -18.79 19.77
CA ARG A 53 23.30 -19.57 20.83
C ARG A 53 23.53 -21.08 20.65
N LEU A 54 23.52 -21.58 19.42
CA LEU A 54 23.82 -22.99 19.12
C LEU A 54 25.25 -23.39 19.52
N GLN A 55 26.22 -22.48 19.42
CA GLN A 55 27.60 -22.75 19.84
C GLN A 55 27.76 -22.91 21.35
N GLY A 56 26.86 -22.32 22.15
CA GLY A 56 26.91 -22.35 23.61
C GLY A 56 26.23 -23.56 24.26
N VAL A 57 25.43 -24.34 23.52
CA VAL A 57 24.63 -25.43 24.09
C VAL A 57 25.38 -26.77 24.12
N ARG A 58 25.20 -27.52 25.21
CA ARG A 58 25.90 -28.79 25.47
C ARG A 58 24.99 -30.02 25.50
N SER A 59 23.69 -29.83 25.36
CA SER A 59 22.69 -30.90 25.44
C SER A 59 21.79 -30.91 24.20
N LEU A 60 21.33 -32.10 23.79
CA LEU A 60 20.43 -32.25 22.66
C LEU A 60 19.04 -31.65 22.93
N GLU A 61 18.53 -31.75 24.16
CA GLU A 61 17.28 -31.12 24.57
C GLU A 61 17.28 -29.62 24.27
N THR A 62 18.36 -28.92 24.67
CA THR A 62 18.46 -27.46 24.48
C THR A 62 18.62 -27.08 23.00
N VAL A 63 19.28 -27.93 22.19
CA VAL A 63 19.35 -27.73 20.74
C VAL A 63 17.96 -27.83 20.11
N VAL A 64 17.15 -28.80 20.51
CA VAL A 64 15.78 -28.99 20.00
C VAL A 64 14.89 -27.81 20.39
N GLU A 65 14.96 -27.34 21.64
CA GLU A 65 14.24 -26.14 22.08
C GLU A 65 14.64 -24.91 21.26
N LEU A 66 15.95 -24.66 21.13
CA LEU A 66 16.47 -23.49 20.43
C LEU A 66 16.07 -23.50 18.94
N GLN A 67 16.19 -24.66 18.27
CA GLN A 67 15.79 -24.81 16.88
C GLN A 67 14.26 -24.64 16.71
N THR A 68 13.47 -25.18 17.63
CA THR A 68 12.00 -25.04 17.61
C THR A 68 11.60 -23.58 17.77
N HIS A 69 12.23 -22.86 18.71
CA HIS A 69 11.99 -21.44 18.92
C HIS A 69 12.37 -20.64 17.67
N TYR A 70 13.55 -20.87 17.10
CA TYR A 70 14.00 -20.18 15.88
C TYR A 70 13.03 -20.37 14.71
N VAL A 71 12.60 -21.60 14.44
CA VAL A 71 11.64 -21.89 13.36
C VAL A 71 10.30 -21.19 13.60
N LYS A 72 9.79 -21.23 14.84
CA LYS A 72 8.55 -20.55 15.20
C LYS A 72 8.66 -19.04 14.98
N SER A 73 9.71 -18.42 15.50
CA SER A 73 9.94 -16.98 15.35
C SER A 73 10.11 -16.58 13.89
N ALA A 74 10.88 -17.35 13.10
CA ALA A 74 11.06 -17.11 11.68
C ALA A 74 9.73 -17.19 10.91
N TYR A 75 8.87 -18.16 11.26
CA TYR A 75 7.54 -18.30 10.66
C TYR A 75 6.62 -17.13 10.99
N GLU A 76 6.53 -16.76 12.28
CA GLU A 76 5.73 -15.62 12.74
C GLU A 76 6.21 -14.30 12.10
N GLY A 77 7.53 -14.09 12.05
CA GLY A 77 8.15 -12.95 11.40
C GLY A 77 7.85 -12.87 9.90
N TYR A 78 7.94 -14.00 9.19
CA TYR A 78 7.62 -14.07 7.77
C TYR A 78 6.15 -13.73 7.47
N ILE A 79 5.22 -14.29 8.23
CA ILE A 79 3.79 -14.01 8.02
C ILE A 79 3.46 -12.54 8.32
N ALA A 80 4.06 -11.97 9.37
CA ALA A 80 3.91 -10.56 9.68
C ALA A 80 4.43 -9.67 8.53
N GLU A 81 5.61 -9.98 8.01
CA GLU A 81 6.21 -9.26 6.88
C GLU A 81 5.38 -9.37 5.61
N ALA A 82 4.94 -10.58 5.26
CA ALA A 82 4.11 -10.83 4.08
C ALA A 82 2.78 -10.06 4.16
N SER A 83 2.17 -10.00 5.35
CA SER A 83 0.95 -9.22 5.60
C SER A 83 1.21 -7.72 5.41
N LYS A 84 2.31 -7.22 5.98
CA LYS A 84 2.70 -5.80 5.88
C LYS A 84 2.99 -5.39 4.44
N LEU A 85 3.76 -6.18 3.69
CA LEU A 85 4.00 -5.94 2.27
C LEU A 85 2.69 -5.97 1.47
N GLY A 86 1.79 -6.91 1.77
CA GLY A 86 0.47 -6.99 1.16
C GLY A 86 -0.37 -5.73 1.37
N GLU A 87 -0.37 -5.19 2.59
CA GLU A 87 -1.03 -3.91 2.92
C GLU A 87 -0.40 -2.74 2.16
N MET A 88 0.93 -2.65 2.10
CA MET A 88 1.63 -1.59 1.37
C MET A 88 1.32 -1.61 -0.13
N TYR A 89 1.25 -2.80 -0.75
CA TYR A 89 0.81 -2.94 -2.15
C TYR A 89 -0.66 -2.56 -2.34
N ALA A 90 -1.54 -2.93 -1.41
CA ALA A 90 -2.95 -2.55 -1.46
C ALA A 90 -3.13 -1.03 -1.37
N ASP A 91 -2.38 -0.36 -0.48
CA ASP A 91 -2.43 1.09 -0.33
C ASP A 91 -1.84 1.82 -1.54
N LEU A 92 -0.75 1.31 -2.12
CA LEU A 92 -0.21 1.82 -3.39
C LEU A 92 -1.24 1.73 -4.53
N ALA A 93 -1.97 0.61 -4.62
CA ALA A 93 -3.04 0.46 -5.59
C ALA A 93 -4.18 1.47 -5.32
N ARG A 94 -4.64 1.60 -4.07
CA ARG A 94 -5.69 2.57 -3.70
C ARG A 94 -5.28 4.00 -4.04
N ASP A 95 -4.06 4.41 -3.71
CA ASP A 95 -3.52 5.74 -4.04
C ASP A 95 -3.57 6.03 -5.54
N THR A 96 -3.28 5.02 -6.35
CA THR A 96 -3.29 5.10 -7.82
C THR A 96 -4.71 5.20 -8.38
N TYR A 97 -5.69 4.52 -7.77
CA TYR A 97 -7.09 4.52 -8.20
C TYR A 97 -7.93 5.68 -7.64
N ARG A 98 -7.49 6.32 -6.56
CA ARG A 98 -8.19 7.44 -5.90
C ARG A 98 -8.64 8.58 -6.84
N PRO A 99 -7.86 9.01 -7.85
CA PRO A 99 -8.31 10.03 -8.80
C PRO A 99 -9.58 9.68 -9.59
N TYR A 100 -9.94 8.41 -9.68
CA TYR A 100 -11.13 7.93 -10.40
C TYR A 100 -12.38 7.85 -9.51
N GLU A 101 -12.25 7.91 -8.18
CA GLU A 101 -13.39 7.84 -7.26
C GLU A 101 -14.25 9.11 -7.31
N ALA A 102 -13.63 10.29 -7.35
CA ALA A 102 -14.34 11.57 -7.33
C ALA A 102 -15.18 11.86 -8.60
N PRO A 103 -14.70 11.57 -9.83
CA PRO A 103 -15.52 11.70 -11.04
C PRO A 103 -16.73 10.76 -11.06
N VAL A 104 -16.59 9.52 -10.57
CA VAL A 104 -17.68 8.54 -10.52
C VAL A 104 -18.73 8.94 -9.50
N ALA A 105 -18.32 9.36 -8.30
CA ALA A 105 -19.23 9.88 -7.28
C ALA A 105 -19.99 11.12 -7.76
N LYS A 106 -19.30 12.03 -8.47
CA LYS A 106 -19.90 13.22 -9.07
C LYS A 106 -20.89 12.88 -10.20
N ALA A 107 -20.56 11.91 -11.06
CA ALA A 107 -21.46 11.43 -12.10
C ALA A 107 -22.73 10.78 -11.50
N ALA A 108 -22.57 9.96 -10.45
CA ALA A 108 -23.68 9.34 -9.74
C ALA A 108 -24.57 10.39 -9.04
N ALA A 109 -23.98 11.39 -8.39
CA ALA A 109 -24.73 12.49 -7.79
C ALA A 109 -25.50 13.30 -8.84
N ASN A 110 -24.90 13.57 -9.99
CA ASN A 110 -25.53 14.27 -11.10
C ASN A 110 -26.68 13.45 -11.72
N MET A 111 -26.51 12.13 -11.88
CA MET A 111 -27.59 11.23 -12.32
C MET A 111 -28.76 11.22 -11.34
N LYS A 112 -28.48 11.20 -10.03
CA LYS A 112 -29.51 11.21 -8.99
C LYS A 112 -30.27 12.54 -8.96
N ALA A 113 -29.58 13.65 -9.16
CA ALA A 113 -30.19 14.98 -9.30
C ALA A 113 -31.04 15.10 -10.56
N ALA A 114 -30.58 14.55 -11.69
CA ALA A 114 -31.33 14.52 -12.95
C ALA A 114 -32.60 13.65 -12.84
N ALA A 115 -32.51 12.49 -12.17
CA ALA A 115 -33.67 11.63 -11.91
C ALA A 115 -34.71 12.31 -11.00
N ALA A 116 -34.27 13.03 -9.97
CA ALA A 116 -35.16 13.81 -9.10
C ALA A 116 -35.89 14.92 -9.88
N GLN A 117 -35.16 15.66 -10.75
CA GLN A 117 -35.75 16.71 -11.59
C GLN A 117 -36.74 16.16 -12.62
N ALA A 118 -36.44 15.01 -13.24
CA ALA A 118 -37.36 14.35 -14.18
C ALA A 118 -38.67 13.91 -13.51
N THR A 119 -38.61 13.49 -12.25
CA THR A 119 -39.79 13.05 -11.48
C THR A 119 -40.68 14.25 -11.07
N THR A 120 -40.09 15.40 -10.75
CA THR A 120 -40.84 16.63 -10.42
C THR A 120 -41.52 17.27 -11.64
N VAL A 121 -40.95 17.14 -12.84
CA VAL A 121 -41.55 17.65 -14.08
C VAL A 121 -42.69 16.74 -14.58
N ALA A 122 -42.63 15.43 -14.28
CA ALA A 122 -43.70 14.49 -14.60
C ALA A 122 -44.90 14.54 -13.63
N ALA A 123 -44.74 15.18 -12.48
CA ALA A 123 -45.78 15.33 -11.45
C ALA A 123 -46.46 16.72 -11.46
N ALA A 124 -46.07 17.60 -12.38
CA ALA A 124 -46.65 18.92 -12.63
C ALA A 124 -47.50 18.89 -13.91
#